data_AF-A0A932UXU0-F1
#
_entry.id   AF-A0A932UXU0-F1
#
_cell.length_a   1.000
_cell.length_b   1.000
_cell.length_c   1.000
_cell.angle_alpha   90.00
_cell.angle_beta   90.00
_cell.angle_gamma   90.00
#
_symmetry.space_group_name_H-M   'P 1'
#
loop_
_entity.id
_entity.type
_entity.pdbx_description
1 polymer ?
#
loop_
_entity_poly.entity_id
_entity_poly.type
_entity_poly.pdbx_seq_one_letter_code
_entity_poly.pdbx_strand_id
1 'polypeptide(L)'
;MTQAAQALETSEQIPEDQIKTNEIDQFVETIWKEGEDSPNHPKLSMEPLKLNTESGKPNAAFVLFVALAVVAVGALGFFLWREFSLRRETVLQLTEARSQQVRLDQTVSELKAEVASQKEEIDRLISDLSAAMTKAALVDTMRSAHEAEITRIKGIYENQTASLRGVTELKNELVKTLQTELRALRSIFERDVVTVPVAARTNEPNFAQGSGIAAFSGFKPPSGKVLSVDHDNRFLIINIGPAGGARLDGLVQIHHKGNPVGEGRIDRTYQNLSAVSILSNDVLEHVEVGDQVFLAIE
;
A
#
# COMPACT_ATOMS: atom_id res chain seq x y z
N MET A 1 -22.24 -20.18 12.08
CA MET A 1 -23.33 -19.23 12.37
C MET A 1 -23.33 -18.16 11.27
N THR A 2 -23.57 -18.57 10.03
CA THR A 2 -23.27 -17.76 8.84
C THR A 2 -24.36 -17.99 7.79
N GLN A 3 -25.62 -17.86 8.19
CA GLN A 3 -26.78 -17.96 7.30
C GLN A 3 -27.85 -16.87 7.57
N ALA A 4 -27.56 -15.87 8.39
CA ALA A 4 -28.52 -14.83 8.76
C ALA A 4 -28.28 -13.46 8.10
N ALA A 5 -27.35 -13.35 7.14
CA ALA A 5 -26.98 -12.08 6.50
C ALA A 5 -27.45 -11.95 5.03
N GLN A 6 -28.40 -12.78 4.58
CA GLN A 6 -28.87 -12.81 3.19
C GLN A 6 -30.30 -12.32 2.96
N ALA A 7 -30.93 -11.65 3.94
CA ALA A 7 -32.36 -11.34 3.87
C ALA A 7 -32.73 -9.85 3.95
N LEU A 8 -31.81 -8.90 3.75
CA LEU A 8 -32.11 -7.46 3.89
C LEU A 8 -31.71 -6.55 2.70
N GLU A 9 -31.43 -7.12 1.52
CA GLU A 9 -31.12 -6.34 0.30
C GLU A 9 -32.24 -6.38 -0.76
N THR A 10 -33.49 -6.56 -0.34
CA THR A 10 -34.67 -6.43 -1.23
C THR A 10 -35.55 -5.28 -0.78
N SER A 11 -34.94 -4.10 -0.63
CA SER A 11 -35.64 -2.83 -0.43
C SER A 11 -35.75 -2.11 -1.77
N GLU A 12 -36.83 -2.42 -2.49
CA GLU A 12 -37.65 -1.41 -3.16
C GLU A 12 -36.89 -0.39 -4.02
N GLN A 13 -36.43 -0.85 -5.19
CA GLN A 13 -36.29 0.03 -6.36
C GLN A 13 -37.69 0.49 -6.76
N ILE A 14 -38.14 1.59 -6.17
CA ILE A 14 -39.21 2.41 -6.74
C ILE A 14 -38.60 2.98 -8.03
N PRO A 15 -39.15 2.68 -9.22
CA PRO A 15 -38.75 3.38 -10.41
C PRO A 15 -39.11 4.85 -10.19
N GLU A 16 -38.08 5.68 -10.00
CA GLU A 16 -38.18 7.14 -10.14
C GLU A 16 -38.63 7.40 -11.57
N ASP A 17 -39.95 7.39 -11.69
CA ASP A 17 -40.77 8.20 -12.55
C ASP A 17 -39.92 9.16 -13.37
N GLN A 18 -39.73 8.78 -14.63
CA GLN A 18 -39.33 9.69 -15.69
C GLN A 18 -40.45 10.72 -15.87
N ILE A 19 -40.57 11.64 -14.92
CA ILE A 19 -41.40 12.82 -15.05
C ILE A 19 -40.62 13.76 -15.97
N LYS A 20 -40.71 13.47 -17.26
CA LYS A 20 -40.96 14.42 -18.36
C LYS A 20 -40.61 15.89 -18.08
N THR A 21 -39.36 16.18 -17.71
CA THR A 21 -38.85 17.56 -17.68
C THR A 21 -38.82 18.17 -19.07
N ASN A 22 -38.80 17.33 -20.12
CA ASN A 22 -38.88 17.77 -21.52
C ASN A 22 -40.25 18.34 -21.96
N GLU A 23 -41.36 18.05 -21.28
CA GLU A 23 -42.68 18.58 -21.69
C GLU A 23 -42.92 20.01 -21.17
N ILE A 24 -42.27 20.42 -20.08
CA ILE A 24 -42.45 21.76 -19.51
C ILE A 24 -41.61 22.79 -20.27
N ASP A 25 -40.37 22.45 -20.65
CA ASP A 25 -39.52 23.36 -21.42
C ASP A 25 -40.07 23.59 -22.84
N GLN A 26 -40.68 22.58 -23.47
CA GLN A 26 -41.35 22.74 -24.77
C GLN A 26 -42.60 23.62 -24.69
N PHE A 27 -43.34 23.64 -23.57
CA PHE A 27 -44.54 24.45 -23.39
C PHE A 27 -44.23 25.93 -23.14
N VAL A 28 -43.12 26.24 -22.46
CA VAL A 28 -42.69 27.63 -22.23
C VAL A 28 -42.13 28.27 -23.50
N GLU A 29 -41.43 27.50 -24.35
CA GLU A 29 -40.96 27.99 -25.66
C GLU A 29 -42.11 28.24 -26.65
N THR A 30 -43.20 27.45 -26.62
CA THR A 30 -44.35 27.67 -27.52
C THR A 30 -45.12 28.95 -27.18
N ILE A 31 -45.30 29.26 -25.89
CA ILE A 31 -46.01 30.49 -25.48
C ILE A 31 -45.21 31.76 -25.79
N TRP A 32 -43.87 31.70 -25.78
CA TRP A 32 -43.05 32.86 -26.16
C TRP A 32 -42.92 33.05 -27.68
N LYS A 33 -42.95 31.98 -28.48
CA LYS A 33 -42.88 32.08 -29.95
C LYS A 33 -44.18 32.54 -30.61
N GLU A 34 -45.35 32.36 -29.98
CA GLU A 34 -46.62 32.88 -30.51
C GLU A 34 -46.83 34.40 -30.28
N GLY A 35 -45.91 35.07 -29.58
CA GLY A 35 -46.01 36.51 -29.29
C GLY A 35 -45.34 37.46 -30.30
N GLU A 36 -44.43 36.98 -31.14
CA GLU A 36 -43.59 37.85 -31.98
C GLU A 36 -43.96 37.89 -33.47
N ASP A 37 -44.70 36.89 -33.98
CA ASP A 37 -45.04 36.80 -35.41
C ASP A 37 -46.55 36.90 -35.69
N SER A 38 -47.19 37.99 -35.26
CA SER A 38 -48.51 38.41 -35.78
C SER A 38 -48.39 39.62 -36.71
N PRO A 39 -48.02 39.43 -38.00
CA PRO A 39 -48.03 40.50 -38.99
C PRO A 39 -49.46 40.71 -39.50
N ASN A 40 -50.34 41.26 -38.68
CA ASN A 40 -51.63 41.80 -39.13
C ASN A 40 -52.26 42.68 -38.04
N HIS A 41 -51.66 43.85 -37.80
CA HIS A 41 -52.44 44.95 -37.25
C HIS A 41 -53.37 45.45 -38.37
N PRO A 42 -54.71 45.33 -38.21
CA PRO A 42 -55.62 45.99 -39.13
C PRO A 42 -55.32 47.50 -39.08
N LYS A 43 -54.99 48.09 -40.23
CA LYS A 43 -54.97 49.54 -40.42
C LYS A 43 -56.37 50.07 -40.13
N LEU A 44 -56.64 50.42 -38.87
CA LEU A 44 -57.77 51.24 -38.47
C LEU A 44 -57.54 52.64 -39.05
N SER A 45 -58.01 52.85 -40.28
CA SER A 45 -58.23 54.18 -40.81
C SER A 45 -59.28 54.86 -39.93
N MET A 46 -58.83 55.64 -38.94
CA MET A 46 -59.72 56.52 -38.20
C MET A 46 -60.20 57.61 -39.18
N GLU A 47 -61.43 57.46 -39.62
CA GLU A 47 -62.19 58.56 -40.22
C GLU A 47 -62.27 59.70 -39.19
N PRO A 48 -61.89 60.94 -39.54
CA PRO A 48 -61.99 62.06 -38.61
C PRO A 48 -63.46 62.33 -38.30
N LEU A 49 -63.86 62.05 -37.06
CA LEU A 49 -65.15 62.47 -36.50
C LEU A 49 -65.28 63.98 -36.70
N LYS A 50 -66.12 64.38 -37.67
CA LYS A 50 -66.55 65.75 -37.88
C LYS A 50 -67.38 66.17 -36.66
N LEU A 51 -66.71 66.76 -35.68
CA LEU A 51 -67.34 67.46 -34.57
C LEU A 51 -67.99 68.73 -35.14
N ASN A 52 -69.30 68.66 -35.38
CA ASN A 52 -70.12 69.85 -35.58
C ASN A 52 -70.14 70.64 -34.27
N THR A 53 -69.25 71.62 -34.15
CA THR A 53 -69.30 72.68 -33.13
C THR A 53 -70.37 73.70 -33.51
N GLU A 54 -71.64 73.39 -33.27
CA GLU A 54 -72.61 74.44 -32.97
C GLU A 54 -72.41 74.86 -31.51
N SER A 55 -72.11 76.14 -31.30
CA SER A 55 -71.83 76.77 -30.02
C SER A 55 -73.09 76.92 -29.16
N GLY A 56 -73.72 75.80 -28.82
CA GLY A 56 -74.76 75.72 -27.80
C GLY A 56 -74.13 75.67 -26.42
N LYS A 57 -74.56 76.54 -25.50
CA LYS A 57 -74.17 76.49 -24.08
C LYS A 57 -74.34 75.06 -23.56
N PRO A 58 -73.31 74.45 -22.94
CA PRO A 58 -73.36 73.04 -22.55
C PRO A 58 -74.51 72.83 -21.56
N ASN A 59 -75.36 71.86 -21.88
CA ASN A 59 -76.49 71.48 -21.05
C ASN A 59 -75.95 70.89 -19.74
N ALA A 60 -76.31 71.46 -18.58
CA ALA A 60 -75.72 71.07 -17.29
C ALA A 60 -75.84 69.55 -16.99
N ALA A 61 -76.91 68.91 -17.47
CA ALA A 61 -77.11 67.47 -17.36
C ALA A 61 -76.04 66.64 -18.12
N PHE A 62 -75.57 67.12 -19.27
CA PHE A 62 -74.53 66.44 -20.04
C PHE A 62 -73.18 66.48 -19.30
N VAL A 63 -72.84 67.64 -18.70
CA VAL A 63 -71.61 67.79 -17.90
C VAL A 63 -71.63 66.85 -16.69
N LEU A 64 -72.79 66.72 -16.02
CA LEU A 64 -72.95 65.78 -14.90
C LEU A 64 -72.81 64.31 -15.34
N PHE A 65 -73.38 63.95 -16.49
CA PHE A 65 -73.24 62.59 -17.03
C PHE A 65 -71.79 62.25 -17.39
N VAL A 66 -71.08 63.18 -18.02
CA VAL A 66 -69.64 63.02 -18.32
C VAL A 66 -68.84 62.88 -17.02
N ALA A 67 -69.14 63.68 -16.00
CA ALA A 67 -68.48 63.57 -14.70
C ALA A 67 -68.71 62.18 -14.05
N LEU A 68 -69.94 61.68 -14.06
CA LEU A 68 -70.27 60.33 -13.58
C LEU A 68 -69.57 59.23 -14.39
N ALA A 69 -69.51 59.37 -15.71
CA ALA A 69 -68.81 58.41 -16.58
C ALA A 69 -67.31 58.37 -16.28
N VAL A 70 -66.66 59.52 -16.07
CA VAL A 70 -65.24 59.60 -15.70
C VAL A 70 -65.00 58.92 -14.35
N VAL A 71 -65.87 59.15 -13.36
CA VAL A 71 -65.78 58.48 -12.04
C VAL A 71 -65.96 56.97 -12.17
N ALA A 72 -66.92 56.50 -12.98
CA ALA A 72 -67.15 55.08 -13.20
C ALA A 72 -65.96 54.39 -13.89
N VAL A 73 -65.40 55.03 -14.93
CA VAL A 73 -64.20 54.53 -15.62
C VAL A 73 -62.99 54.51 -14.68
N GLY A 74 -62.82 55.54 -13.84
CA GLY A 74 -61.77 55.58 -12.82
C GLY A 74 -61.90 54.47 -11.77
N ALA A 75 -63.12 54.20 -11.30
CA ALA A 75 -63.38 53.13 -10.33
C ALA A 75 -63.10 51.74 -10.92
N LEU A 76 -63.51 51.49 -12.18
CA LEU A 76 -63.20 50.25 -12.89
C LEU A 76 -61.69 50.09 -13.11
N GLY A 77 -61.00 51.15 -13.51
CA GLY A 77 -59.54 51.15 -13.68
C GLY A 77 -58.80 50.85 -12.37
N PHE A 78 -59.23 51.45 -11.27
CA PHE A 78 -58.67 51.17 -9.94
C PHE A 78 -58.91 49.71 -9.51
N PHE A 79 -60.10 49.17 -9.78
CA PHE A 79 -60.42 47.78 -9.44
C PHE A 79 -59.56 46.79 -10.24
N LEU A 80 -59.42 46.99 -11.55
CA LEU A 80 -58.57 46.17 -12.42
C LEU A 80 -57.10 46.27 -12.02
N TRP A 81 -56.61 47.47 -11.69
CA TRP A 81 -55.25 47.65 -11.18
C TRP A 81 -55.04 46.85 -9.88
N ARG A 82 -55.97 46.95 -8.93
CA ARG A 82 -55.89 46.25 -7.64
C ARG A 82 -55.91 44.74 -7.81
N GLU A 83 -56.75 44.23 -8.70
CA GLU A 83 -56.81 42.80 -8.99
C GLU A 83 -55.50 42.31 -9.63
N PHE A 84 -54.95 43.11 -10.54
CA PHE A 84 -53.67 42.82 -11.17
C PHE A 84 -52.49 42.89 -10.19
N SER A 85 -52.50 43.82 -9.23
CA SER A 85 -51.45 43.89 -8.20
C SER A 85 -51.49 42.70 -7.25
N LEU A 86 -52.68 42.27 -6.81
CA LEU A 86 -52.86 41.08 -5.97
C LEU A 86 -52.43 39.81 -6.69
N ARG A 87 -52.81 39.65 -7.96
CA ARG A 87 -52.37 38.51 -8.78
C ARG A 87 -50.85 38.48 -8.94
N ARG A 88 -50.23 39.64 -9.19
CA ARG A 88 -48.76 39.73 -9.25
C ARG A 88 -48.10 39.27 -7.95
N GLU A 89 -48.60 39.69 -6.80
CA GLU A 89 -48.05 39.28 -5.50
C GLU A 89 -48.18 37.76 -5.28
N THR A 90 -49.34 37.17 -5.57
CA THR A 90 -49.53 35.72 -5.45
C THR A 90 -48.65 34.92 -6.41
N VAL A 91 -48.44 35.41 -7.64
CA VAL A 91 -47.53 34.79 -8.60
C VAL A 91 -46.09 34.88 -8.10
N LEU A 92 -45.67 36.03 -7.57
CA LEU A 92 -44.34 36.20 -6.99
C LEU A 92 -44.11 35.23 -5.82
N GLN A 93 -45.06 35.11 -4.89
CA GLN A 93 -44.97 34.17 -3.77
C GLN A 93 -44.92 32.71 -4.26
N LEU A 94 -45.71 32.35 -5.27
CA LEU A 94 -45.68 31.00 -5.83
C LEU A 94 -44.34 30.71 -6.53
N THR A 95 -43.79 31.69 -7.26
CA THR A 95 -42.47 31.56 -7.89
C THR A 95 -41.35 31.46 -6.86
N GLU A 96 -41.43 32.24 -5.77
CA GLU A 96 -40.47 32.18 -4.68
C GLU A 96 -40.55 30.83 -3.96
N ALA A 97 -41.75 30.37 -3.61
CA ALA A 97 -41.97 29.07 -2.99
C ALA A 97 -41.46 27.91 -3.87
N ARG A 98 -41.72 27.95 -5.19
CA ARG A 98 -41.16 26.97 -6.13
C ARG A 98 -39.64 27.02 -6.19
N SER A 99 -39.06 28.22 -6.21
CA SER A 99 -37.60 28.37 -6.21
C SER A 99 -36.96 27.84 -4.92
N GLN A 100 -37.61 28.03 -3.77
CA GLN A 100 -37.18 27.49 -2.49
C GLN A 100 -37.30 25.97 -2.48
N GLN A 101 -38.39 25.41 -3.01
CA GLN A 101 -38.57 23.97 -3.13
C GLN A 101 -37.45 23.34 -3.98
N VAL A 102 -37.14 23.89 -5.15
CA VAL A 102 -36.04 23.41 -5.99
C VAL A 102 -34.69 23.49 -5.26
N ARG A 103 -34.44 24.57 -4.50
CA ARG A 103 -33.22 24.68 -3.68
C ARG A 103 -33.17 23.63 -2.58
N LEU A 104 -34.28 23.38 -1.88
CA LEU A 104 -34.35 22.32 -0.88
C LEU A 104 -34.08 20.97 -1.51
N ASP A 105 -34.70 20.66 -2.65
CA ASP A 105 -34.51 19.39 -3.35
C ASP A 105 -33.05 19.22 -3.79
N GLN A 106 -32.39 20.28 -4.25
CA GLN A 106 -30.96 20.29 -4.54
C GLN A 106 -30.12 20.00 -3.30
N THR A 107 -30.38 20.68 -2.16
CA THR A 107 -29.63 20.44 -0.92
C THR A 107 -29.86 19.05 -0.35
N VAL A 108 -31.05 18.48 -0.48
CA VAL A 108 -31.36 17.11 -0.05
C VAL A 108 -30.63 16.11 -0.92
N SER A 109 -30.61 16.31 -2.24
CA SER A 109 -29.86 15.48 -3.17
C SER A 109 -28.35 15.53 -2.89
N GLU A 110 -27.80 16.72 -2.65
CA GLU A 110 -26.40 16.92 -2.28
C GLU A 110 -26.05 16.24 -0.95
N LEU A 111 -26.87 16.42 0.10
CA LEU A 111 -26.68 15.73 1.37
C LEU A 111 -26.75 14.21 1.22
N LYS A 112 -27.67 13.71 0.37
CA LYS A 112 -27.81 12.27 0.12
C LYS A 112 -26.57 11.70 -0.57
N ALA A 113 -26.00 12.44 -1.53
CA ALA A 113 -24.75 12.07 -2.18
C ALA A 113 -23.57 12.09 -1.20
N GLU A 114 -23.48 13.11 -0.34
CA GLU A 114 -22.44 13.21 0.69
C GLU A 114 -22.53 12.07 1.72
N VAL A 115 -23.73 11.74 2.19
CA VAL A 115 -23.96 10.61 3.11
C VAL A 115 -23.58 9.28 2.46
N ALA A 116 -23.89 9.09 1.16
CA ALA A 116 -23.48 7.89 0.43
C ALA A 116 -21.94 7.79 0.33
N SER A 117 -21.27 8.90 -0.02
CA SER A 117 -19.81 8.99 -0.09
C SER A 117 -19.14 8.69 1.27
N GLN A 118 -19.63 9.30 2.34
CA GLN A 118 -19.11 9.06 3.70
C GLN A 118 -19.33 7.62 4.16
N LYS A 119 -20.45 7.00 3.77
CA LYS A 119 -20.70 5.59 4.06
C LYS A 119 -19.68 4.68 3.37
N GLU A 120 -19.39 4.93 2.09
CA GLU A 120 -18.34 4.19 1.36
C GLU A 120 -16.96 4.37 2.00
N GLU A 121 -16.63 5.58 2.47
CA GLU A 121 -15.38 5.85 3.18
C GLU A 121 -15.30 5.10 4.52
N ILE A 122 -16.39 5.08 5.29
CA ILE A 122 -16.49 4.31 6.54
C ILE A 122 -16.30 2.82 6.26
N ASP A 123 -16.98 2.26 5.25
CA ASP A 123 -16.87 0.84 4.91
C ASP A 123 -15.45 0.48 4.48
N ARG A 124 -14.78 1.36 3.72
CA ARG A 124 -13.37 1.22 3.37
C ARG A 124 -12.45 1.24 4.59
N LEU A 125 -12.64 2.20 5.51
CA LEU A 125 -11.85 2.29 6.75
C LEU A 125 -12.07 1.08 7.66
N ILE A 126 -13.28 0.54 7.73
CA ILE A 126 -13.59 -0.70 8.47
C ILE A 126 -12.85 -1.88 7.84
N SER A 127 -12.86 -2.00 6.51
CA SER A 127 -12.11 -3.03 5.79
C SER A 127 -10.61 -2.93 6.08
N ASP A 128 -10.02 -1.74 5.96
CA ASP A 128 -8.60 -1.49 6.21
C ASP A 128 -8.21 -1.79 7.67
N LEU A 129 -9.07 -1.40 8.63
CA LEU A 129 -8.88 -1.70 10.05
C LEU A 129 -8.89 -3.20 10.32
N SER A 130 -9.82 -3.93 9.69
CA SER A 130 -9.91 -5.40 9.83
C SER A 130 -8.67 -6.10 9.26
N ALA A 131 -8.17 -5.65 8.11
CA ALA A 131 -6.94 -6.15 7.51
C ALA A 131 -5.72 -5.84 8.40
N ALA A 132 -5.64 -4.64 8.98
CA ALA A 132 -4.59 -4.28 9.91
C ALA A 132 -4.61 -5.13 11.19
N MET A 133 -5.79 -5.44 11.74
CA MET A 133 -5.95 -6.32 12.90
C MET A 133 -5.48 -7.75 12.61
N THR A 134 -5.83 -8.32 11.45
CA THR A 134 -5.36 -9.68 11.09
C THR A 134 -3.84 -9.72 10.94
N LYS A 135 -3.23 -8.68 10.36
CA LYS A 135 -1.78 -8.55 10.24
C LYS A 135 -1.10 -8.42 11.62
N ALA A 136 -1.68 -7.64 12.53
CA ALA A 136 -1.17 -7.52 13.90
C ALA A 136 -1.22 -8.86 14.64
N ALA A 137 -2.35 -9.58 14.54
CA ALA A 137 -2.49 -10.91 15.12
C ALA A 137 -1.46 -11.91 14.57
N LEU A 138 -1.18 -11.86 13.25
CA LEU A 138 -0.13 -12.70 12.65
C LEU A 138 1.25 -12.36 13.22
N VAL A 139 1.60 -11.08 13.34
CA VAL A 139 2.87 -10.66 13.93
C VAL A 139 3.01 -11.12 15.38
N ASP A 140 1.95 -11.07 16.17
CA ASP A 140 1.95 -11.56 17.55
C ASP A 140 2.17 -13.08 17.62
N THR A 141 1.54 -13.85 16.73
CA THR A 141 1.80 -15.31 16.65
C THR A 141 3.24 -15.63 16.24
N MET A 142 3.82 -14.89 15.30
CA MET A 142 5.22 -15.06 14.90
C MET A 142 6.17 -14.69 16.04
N ARG A 143 5.88 -13.61 16.77
CA ARG A 143 6.67 -13.19 17.93
C ARG A 143 6.64 -14.24 19.03
N SER A 144 5.47 -14.78 19.34
CA SER A 144 5.33 -15.86 20.32
C SER A 144 6.09 -17.13 19.89
N ALA A 145 6.01 -17.50 18.61
CA ALA A 145 6.76 -18.62 18.06
C ALA A 145 8.28 -18.42 18.15
N HIS A 146 8.77 -17.21 17.83
CA HIS A 146 10.18 -16.85 17.98
C HIS A 146 10.65 -16.89 19.43
N GLU A 147 9.83 -16.41 20.37
CA GLU A 147 10.17 -16.44 21.80
C GLU A 147 10.25 -17.88 22.34
N ALA A 148 9.35 -18.76 21.88
CA ALA A 148 9.40 -20.19 22.19
C ALA A 148 10.67 -20.84 21.61
N GLU A 149 11.07 -20.51 20.38
CA GLU A 149 12.28 -21.05 19.76
C GLU A 149 13.55 -20.54 20.45
N ILE A 150 13.60 -19.26 20.81
CA ILE A 150 14.72 -18.70 21.59
C ILE A 150 14.85 -19.44 22.94
N THR A 151 13.74 -19.69 23.62
CA THR A 151 13.73 -20.42 24.89
C THR A 151 14.20 -21.87 24.71
N ARG A 152 13.76 -22.55 23.64
CA ARG A 152 14.21 -23.90 23.27
C ARG A 152 15.71 -23.93 22.99
N ILE A 153 16.20 -23.02 22.16
CA ILE A 153 17.63 -22.91 21.80
C ILE A 153 18.46 -22.65 23.06
N LYS A 154 18.02 -21.75 23.93
CA LYS A 154 18.68 -21.47 25.21
C LYS A 154 18.80 -22.74 26.07
N GLY A 155 17.72 -23.53 26.18
CA GLY A 155 17.74 -24.80 26.89
C GLY A 155 18.74 -25.81 26.28
N ILE A 156 18.86 -25.87 24.95
CA ILE A 156 19.85 -26.73 24.28
C ILE A 156 21.28 -26.29 24.64
N TYR A 157 21.57 -24.98 24.59
CA TYR A 157 22.90 -24.46 24.97
C TYR A 157 23.21 -24.69 26.44
N GLU A 158 22.27 -24.45 27.35
CA GLU A 158 22.44 -24.73 28.78
C GLU A 158 22.76 -26.22 29.01
N ASN A 159 22.02 -27.13 28.36
CA ASN A 159 22.29 -28.57 28.44
C ASN A 159 23.67 -28.94 27.86
N GLN A 160 24.08 -28.35 26.74
CA GLN A 160 25.42 -28.56 26.17
C GLN A 160 26.53 -28.07 27.11
N THR A 161 26.37 -26.90 27.71
CA THR A 161 27.36 -26.37 28.67
C THR A 161 27.44 -27.22 29.93
N ALA A 162 26.31 -27.75 30.42
CA ALA A 162 26.29 -28.68 31.53
C ALA A 162 27.01 -30.00 31.19
N SER A 163 26.75 -30.56 30.00
CA SER A 163 27.43 -31.76 29.51
C SER A 163 28.94 -31.58 29.38
N LEU A 164 29.39 -30.45 28.80
CA LEU A 164 30.82 -30.13 28.70
C LEU A 164 31.49 -30.01 30.06
N ARG A 165 30.82 -29.41 31.05
CA ARG A 165 31.33 -29.37 32.44
C ARG A 165 31.50 -30.78 33.01
N GLY A 166 30.52 -31.66 32.81
CA GLY A 166 30.62 -33.07 33.23
C GLY A 166 31.79 -33.81 32.57
N VAL A 167 32.01 -33.60 31.27
CA VAL A 167 33.17 -34.16 30.55
C VAL A 167 34.49 -33.63 31.12
N THR A 168 34.58 -32.34 31.45
CA THR A 168 35.79 -31.78 32.06
C THR A 168 36.06 -32.33 33.47
N GLU A 169 35.01 -32.56 34.26
CA GLU A 169 35.11 -33.15 35.59
C GLU A 169 35.59 -34.61 35.51
N LEU A 170 34.99 -35.40 34.62
CA LEU A 170 35.41 -36.78 34.35
C LEU A 170 36.86 -36.86 33.85
N LYS A 171 37.27 -35.93 32.98
CA LYS A 171 38.67 -35.82 32.55
C LYS A 171 39.60 -35.56 33.74
N ASN A 172 39.22 -34.67 34.66
CA ASN A 172 40.05 -34.35 35.82
C ASN A 172 40.18 -35.54 36.77
N GLU A 173 39.10 -36.29 37.00
CA GLU A 173 39.15 -37.53 37.77
C GLU A 173 40.06 -38.57 37.12
N LEU A 174 39.94 -38.75 35.79
CA LEU A 174 40.74 -39.73 35.04
C LEU A 174 42.24 -39.35 35.02
N VAL A 175 42.57 -38.06 34.93
CA VAL A 175 43.96 -37.58 35.07
C VAL A 175 44.47 -37.86 36.49
N LYS A 176 43.65 -37.65 37.52
CA LYS A 176 44.02 -37.92 38.91
C LYS A 176 44.26 -39.41 39.16
N THR A 177 43.41 -40.29 38.64
CA THR A 177 43.58 -41.75 38.77
C THR A 177 44.84 -42.23 38.04
N LEU A 178 45.04 -41.80 36.78
CA LEU A 178 46.28 -42.11 36.04
C LEU A 178 47.52 -41.60 36.76
N GLN A 179 47.48 -40.40 37.34
CA GLN A 179 48.61 -39.87 38.10
C GLN A 179 48.91 -40.69 39.36
N THR A 180 47.87 -41.19 40.06
CA THR A 180 48.06 -42.09 41.20
C THR A 180 48.60 -43.46 40.79
N GLU A 181 48.12 -44.03 39.70
CA GLU A 181 48.62 -45.30 39.15
C GLU A 181 50.07 -45.20 38.67
N LEU A 182 50.41 -44.11 37.97
CA LEU A 182 51.79 -43.84 37.53
C LEU A 182 52.75 -43.67 38.72
N ARG A 183 52.32 -43.03 39.81
CA ARG A 183 53.13 -42.96 41.05
C ARG A 183 53.32 -44.35 41.67
N ALA A 184 52.28 -45.17 41.72
CA ALA A 184 52.37 -46.54 42.23
C ALA A 184 53.33 -47.40 41.39
N LEU A 185 53.20 -47.38 40.06
CA LEU A 185 54.11 -48.05 39.14
C LEU A 185 55.55 -47.56 39.27
N ARG A 186 55.76 -46.24 39.38
CA ARG A 186 57.09 -45.67 39.58
C ARG A 186 57.74 -46.19 40.87
N SER A 187 56.99 -46.29 41.97
CA SER A 187 57.51 -46.84 43.23
C SER A 187 57.85 -48.34 43.16
N ILE A 188 57.25 -49.09 42.23
CA ILE A 188 57.59 -50.49 41.96
C ILE A 188 58.90 -50.55 41.15
N PHE A 189 59.03 -49.73 40.11
CA PHE A 189 60.25 -49.65 39.29
C PHE A 189 61.46 -49.10 40.06
N GLU A 190 61.28 -48.13 40.96
CA GLU A 190 62.37 -47.65 41.83
C GLU A 190 62.84 -48.71 42.84
N ARG A 191 62.08 -49.80 43.04
CA ARG A 191 62.48 -50.96 43.84
C ARG A 191 63.24 -52.04 43.07
N ASP A 192 63.25 -51.99 41.73
CA ASP A 192 63.86 -53.04 40.92
C ASP A 192 64.31 -52.49 39.54
N VAL A 193 65.44 -51.77 39.50
CA VAL A 193 66.19 -51.56 38.24
C VAL A 193 67.69 -51.73 38.50
N VAL A 194 68.14 -52.93 38.14
CA VAL A 194 69.45 -53.22 37.56
C VAL A 194 69.64 -52.38 36.29
N THR A 195 70.78 -51.72 36.21
CA THR A 195 71.26 -50.86 35.14
C THR A 195 71.33 -51.56 33.78
N VAL A 196 70.62 -51.03 32.77
CA VAL A 196 70.88 -51.31 31.34
C VAL A 196 71.18 -49.98 30.61
N PRO A 197 72.30 -49.87 29.87
CA PRO A 197 72.72 -48.63 29.24
C PRO A 197 71.98 -48.40 27.92
N VAL A 198 71.32 -47.24 27.78
CA VAL A 198 70.73 -46.77 26.52
C VAL A 198 71.75 -45.88 25.82
N ALA A 199 72.24 -46.37 24.68
CA ALA A 199 73.14 -45.66 23.78
C ALA A 199 72.46 -44.40 23.21
N ALA A 200 73.18 -43.28 23.28
CA ALA A 200 72.85 -42.03 22.64
C ALA A 200 72.75 -42.20 21.11
N ARG A 201 71.58 -41.87 20.56
CA ARG A 201 71.43 -41.57 19.13
C ARG A 201 71.10 -40.09 18.99
N THR A 202 72.14 -39.32 18.75
CA THR A 202 72.11 -37.94 18.29
C THR A 202 71.61 -37.95 16.85
N ASN A 203 70.34 -37.58 16.63
CA ASN A 203 69.85 -37.24 15.30
C ASN A 203 69.83 -35.72 15.20
N GLU A 204 70.83 -35.16 14.52
CA GLU A 204 70.83 -33.80 13.99
C GLU A 204 69.69 -33.65 12.97
N PRO A 205 68.81 -32.65 13.08
CA PRO A 205 68.00 -32.22 11.96
C PRO A 205 68.84 -31.30 11.07
N ASN A 206 69.21 -31.85 9.93
CA ASN A 206 69.83 -31.19 8.79
C ASN A 206 68.92 -30.02 8.32
N PHE A 207 69.29 -28.78 8.61
CA PHE A 207 68.68 -27.59 8.02
C PHE A 207 69.27 -27.38 6.62
N ALA A 208 68.73 -28.12 5.65
CA ALA A 208 68.96 -27.83 4.24
C ALA A 208 68.11 -26.64 3.81
N GLN A 209 68.79 -25.53 3.50
CA GLN A 209 68.31 -24.46 2.64
C GLN A 209 67.77 -25.06 1.34
N GLY A 210 66.45 -25.10 1.19
CA GLY A 210 65.73 -25.44 -0.02
C GLY A 210 64.87 -24.27 -0.45
N SER A 211 65.45 -23.37 -1.23
CA SER A 211 64.70 -22.43 -2.06
C SER A 211 63.97 -23.26 -3.12
N GLY A 212 62.66 -23.34 -2.99
CA GLY A 212 61.80 -24.13 -3.86
C GLY A 212 60.41 -24.13 -3.26
N ILE A 213 59.57 -23.20 -3.72
CA ILE A 213 58.13 -23.22 -3.47
C ILE A 213 57.59 -24.47 -4.18
N ALA A 214 57.71 -25.60 -3.52
CA ALA A 214 57.01 -26.81 -3.89
C ALA A 214 55.53 -26.53 -3.66
N ALA A 215 54.76 -26.55 -4.74
CA ALA A 215 53.32 -26.53 -4.70
C ALA A 215 52.82 -27.54 -3.65
N PHE A 216 52.22 -27.05 -2.58
CA PHE A 216 51.47 -27.86 -1.63
C PHE A 216 50.27 -28.44 -2.40
N SER A 217 50.46 -29.59 -3.05
CA SER A 217 49.49 -30.30 -3.90
C SER A 217 48.31 -30.92 -3.13
N GLY A 218 47.99 -30.40 -1.94
CA GLY A 218 46.91 -30.88 -1.10
C GLY A 218 46.01 -29.78 -0.51
N PHE A 219 46.30 -28.50 -0.75
CA PHE A 219 45.42 -27.44 -0.28
C PHE A 219 44.27 -27.25 -1.27
N LYS A 220 43.13 -27.89 -0.98
CA LYS A 220 41.89 -27.64 -1.73
C LYS A 220 41.35 -26.28 -1.27
N PRO A 221 41.31 -25.25 -2.13
CA PRO A 221 40.75 -23.96 -1.74
C PRO A 221 39.29 -24.14 -1.28
N PRO A 222 38.83 -23.37 -0.30
CA PRO A 222 37.45 -23.48 0.17
C PRO A 222 36.51 -23.24 -1.01
N SER A 223 35.61 -24.21 -1.22
CA SER A 223 34.70 -24.23 -2.36
C SER A 223 33.25 -24.19 -1.88
N GLY A 224 32.41 -23.45 -2.59
CA GLY A 224 30.97 -23.36 -2.37
C GLY A 224 30.19 -23.41 -3.67
N LYS A 225 28.92 -23.00 -3.59
CA LYS A 225 27.94 -22.97 -4.67
C LYS A 225 27.12 -21.68 -4.63
N VAL A 226 26.69 -21.25 -5.81
CA VAL A 226 25.69 -20.20 -5.98
C VAL A 226 24.31 -20.74 -5.57
N LEU A 227 23.63 -20.03 -4.67
CA LEU A 227 22.29 -20.36 -4.19
C LEU A 227 21.20 -19.53 -4.87
N SER A 228 21.49 -18.28 -5.18
CA SER A 228 20.56 -17.35 -5.81
C SER A 228 21.33 -16.33 -6.64
N VAL A 229 20.75 -15.93 -7.76
CA VAL A 229 21.27 -14.89 -8.66
C VAL A 229 20.19 -13.83 -8.79
N ASP A 230 20.55 -12.57 -8.53
CA ASP A 230 19.67 -11.41 -8.75
C ASP A 230 20.24 -10.61 -9.92
N HIS A 231 19.63 -10.77 -11.10
CA HIS A 231 20.06 -10.12 -12.32
C HIS A 231 19.82 -8.60 -12.30
N ASP A 232 18.77 -8.15 -11.62
CA ASP A 232 18.40 -6.73 -11.56
C ASP A 232 19.40 -5.94 -10.71
N ASN A 233 19.82 -6.54 -9.59
CA ASN A 233 20.69 -5.90 -8.62
C ASN A 233 22.16 -6.32 -8.74
N ARG A 234 22.50 -7.22 -9.66
CA ARG A 234 23.87 -7.67 -9.98
C ARG A 234 24.65 -8.28 -8.81
N PHE A 235 23.94 -8.96 -7.93
CA PHE A 235 24.55 -9.70 -6.83
C PHE A 235 24.10 -11.17 -6.82
N LEU A 236 24.90 -12.00 -6.19
CA LEU A 236 24.62 -13.42 -6.00
C LEU A 236 24.83 -13.82 -4.54
N ILE A 237 24.09 -14.83 -4.11
CA ILE A 237 24.20 -15.39 -2.76
C ILE A 237 24.93 -16.72 -2.87
N ILE A 238 26.02 -16.87 -2.14
CA ILE A 238 26.84 -18.09 -2.10
C ILE A 238 26.80 -18.75 -0.73
N ASN A 239 26.96 -20.06 -0.68
CA ASN A 239 27.01 -20.84 0.57
C ASN A 239 28.41 -20.90 1.22
N ILE A 240 29.16 -19.79 1.15
CA ILE A 240 30.47 -19.66 1.80
C ILE A 240 30.36 -18.50 2.79
N GLY A 241 30.42 -18.79 4.09
CA GLY A 241 30.49 -17.77 5.15
C GLY A 241 31.89 -17.64 5.76
N PRO A 242 32.04 -16.88 6.87
CA PRO A 242 33.31 -16.73 7.59
C PRO A 242 33.94 -18.06 8.02
N ALA A 243 33.12 -19.07 8.34
CA ALA A 243 33.60 -20.42 8.66
C ALA A 243 34.28 -21.11 7.46
N GLY A 244 33.89 -20.75 6.24
CA GLY A 244 34.52 -21.19 4.99
C GLY A 244 35.64 -20.27 4.50
N GLY A 245 36.03 -19.27 5.30
CA GLY A 245 37.09 -18.32 4.94
C GLY A 245 36.63 -17.09 4.16
N ALA A 246 35.32 -16.88 3.96
CA ALA A 246 34.82 -15.67 3.31
C ALA A 246 35.11 -14.43 4.18
N ARG A 247 35.74 -13.41 3.59
CA ARG A 247 36.03 -12.12 4.21
C ARG A 247 35.33 -11.02 3.44
N LEU A 248 34.96 -9.95 4.15
CA LEU A 248 34.48 -8.73 3.50
C LEU A 248 35.56 -8.21 2.53
N ASP A 249 35.12 -7.74 1.37
CA ASP A 249 35.97 -7.28 0.27
C ASP A 249 36.83 -8.36 -0.41
N GLY A 250 36.67 -9.64 -0.01
CA GLY A 250 37.37 -10.76 -0.64
C GLY A 250 36.85 -11.06 -2.05
N LEU A 251 37.75 -11.53 -2.91
CA LEU A 251 37.43 -11.96 -4.28
C LEU A 251 36.99 -13.43 -4.33
N VAL A 252 35.99 -13.71 -5.15
CA VAL A 252 35.51 -15.06 -5.46
C VAL A 252 35.53 -15.30 -6.95
N GLN A 253 35.94 -16.50 -7.35
CA GLN A 253 35.93 -16.95 -8.74
C GLN A 253 34.75 -17.91 -8.95
N ILE A 254 33.94 -17.65 -9.98
CA ILE A 254 32.71 -18.40 -10.27
C ILE A 254 32.97 -19.30 -11.48
N HIS A 255 32.62 -20.58 -11.35
CA HIS A 255 32.81 -21.60 -12.38
C HIS A 255 31.47 -22.26 -12.74
N HIS A 256 31.12 -22.21 -14.03
CA HIS A 256 29.98 -22.92 -14.60
C HIS A 256 30.48 -24.18 -15.30
N LYS A 257 30.02 -25.35 -14.83
CA LYS A 257 30.43 -26.66 -15.36
C LYS A 257 31.97 -26.83 -15.46
N GLY A 258 32.71 -26.24 -14.52
CA GLY A 258 34.17 -26.31 -14.44
C GLY A 258 34.92 -25.20 -15.19
N ASN A 259 34.26 -24.44 -16.06
CA ASN A 259 34.87 -23.32 -16.77
C ASN A 259 34.75 -22.03 -15.95
N PRO A 260 35.82 -21.22 -15.83
CA PRO A 260 35.74 -19.93 -15.16
C PRO A 260 34.85 -18.97 -15.96
N VAL A 261 33.82 -18.44 -15.31
CA VAL A 261 32.87 -17.49 -15.91
C VAL A 261 33.27 -16.06 -15.59
N GLY A 262 33.67 -15.82 -14.33
CA GLY A 262 34.07 -14.50 -13.89
C GLY A 262 34.37 -14.41 -12.40
N GLU A 263 34.52 -13.18 -11.95
CA GLU A 263 34.91 -12.84 -10.58
C GLU A 263 33.88 -11.91 -9.93
N GLY A 264 33.72 -12.06 -8.62
CA GLY A 264 32.87 -11.22 -7.80
C GLY A 264 33.57 -10.84 -6.50
N ARG A 265 33.05 -9.79 -5.85
CA ARG A 265 33.55 -9.27 -4.59
C ARG A 265 32.53 -9.46 -3.48
N ILE A 266 32.98 -9.95 -2.33
CA ILE A 266 32.10 -10.21 -1.18
C ILE A 266 31.76 -8.89 -0.49
N ASP A 267 30.51 -8.46 -0.60
CA ASP A 267 30.03 -7.22 0.01
C ASP A 267 29.52 -7.43 1.44
N ARG A 268 28.90 -8.58 1.72
CA ARG A 268 28.36 -8.92 3.04
C ARG A 268 28.56 -10.39 3.36
N THR A 269 28.88 -10.67 4.62
CA THR A 269 29.04 -12.04 5.13
C THR A 269 28.04 -12.32 6.25
N TYR A 270 27.49 -13.52 6.24
CA TYR A 270 26.65 -14.12 7.29
C TYR A 270 27.28 -15.46 7.69
N GLN A 271 26.82 -16.10 8.78
CA GLN A 271 27.47 -17.30 9.35
C GLN A 271 27.89 -18.35 8.31
N ASN A 272 27.00 -18.70 7.38
CA ASN A 272 27.22 -19.72 6.35
C ASN A 272 26.98 -19.22 4.92
N LEU A 273 26.75 -17.92 4.73
CA LEU A 273 26.37 -17.33 3.46
C LEU A 273 27.15 -16.04 3.22
N SER A 274 27.38 -15.70 1.96
CA SER A 274 27.89 -14.37 1.60
C SER A 274 27.12 -13.82 0.41
N ALA A 275 26.90 -12.50 0.41
CA ALA A 275 26.40 -11.76 -0.73
C ALA A 275 27.60 -11.20 -1.50
N VAL A 276 27.63 -11.47 -2.80
CA VAL A 276 28.74 -11.14 -3.68
C VAL A 276 28.23 -10.25 -4.80
N SER A 277 28.86 -9.11 -5.00
CA SER A 277 28.61 -8.24 -6.15
C SER A 277 29.53 -8.61 -7.31
N ILE A 278 28.96 -8.71 -8.50
CA ILE A 278 29.69 -9.16 -9.69
C ILE A 278 30.42 -7.97 -10.32
N LEU A 279 31.69 -8.15 -10.68
CA LEU A 279 32.54 -7.06 -11.20
C LEU A 279 32.28 -6.75 -12.68
N SER A 280 31.91 -7.75 -13.48
CA SER A 280 31.66 -7.62 -14.92
C SER A 280 30.24 -8.04 -15.30
N ASN A 281 29.58 -7.25 -16.15
CA ASN A 281 28.19 -7.50 -16.54
C ASN A 281 28.02 -8.79 -17.36
N ASP A 282 29.03 -9.16 -18.16
CA ASP A 282 28.98 -10.34 -19.04
C ASP A 282 28.92 -11.67 -18.26
N VAL A 283 29.34 -11.64 -16.99
CA VAL A 283 29.35 -12.79 -16.08
C VAL A 283 27.92 -13.16 -15.67
N LEU A 284 27.04 -12.18 -15.48
CA LEU A 284 25.66 -12.40 -15.02
C LEU A 284 24.82 -13.23 -15.99
N GLU A 285 25.07 -13.14 -17.29
CA GLU A 285 24.33 -13.87 -18.31
C GLU A 285 24.64 -15.38 -18.30
N HIS A 286 25.78 -15.76 -17.70
CA HIS A 286 26.33 -17.12 -17.75
C HIS A 286 26.34 -17.82 -16.39
N VAL A 287 26.01 -17.10 -15.30
CA VAL A 287 25.96 -17.67 -13.95
C VAL A 287 24.57 -18.24 -13.67
N GLU A 288 24.54 -19.52 -13.31
CA GLU A 288 23.32 -20.23 -12.94
C GLU A 288 23.35 -20.64 -11.46
N VAL A 289 22.16 -20.89 -10.89
CA VAL A 289 22.04 -21.45 -9.55
C VAL A 289 22.66 -22.86 -9.53
N GLY A 290 23.56 -23.10 -8.56
CA GLY A 290 24.30 -24.36 -8.42
C GLY A 290 25.74 -24.32 -8.94
N ASP A 291 26.15 -23.24 -9.60
CA ASP A 291 27.53 -23.04 -10.07
C ASP A 291 28.54 -23.05 -8.92
N GLN A 292 29.75 -23.50 -9.21
CA GLN A 292 30.81 -23.65 -8.21
C GLN A 292 31.51 -22.32 -7.98
N VAL A 293 31.84 -22.03 -6.71
CA VAL A 293 32.52 -20.80 -6.33
C VAL A 293 33.76 -21.14 -5.51
N PHE A 294 34.89 -20.52 -5.84
CA PHE A 294 36.15 -20.67 -5.13
C PHE A 294 36.59 -19.32 -4.56
N LEU A 295 37.09 -19.31 -3.32
CA LEU A 295 37.72 -18.12 -2.76
C LEU A 295 39.10 -17.92 -3.40
N ALA A 296 39.33 -16.75 -3.97
CA ALA A 296 40.67 -16.35 -4.40
C ALA A 296 41.50 -16.06 -3.13
N ILE A 297 42.61 -16.75 -2.97
CA ILE A 297 43.54 -16.52 -1.86
C ILE A 297 44.60 -15.56 -2.41
N GLU A 298 44.48 -14.29 -2.04
CA GLU A 298 45.57 -13.31 -2.18
C GLU A 298 46.64 -13.50 -1.10
#